data_AF-A0A3P7DRC5-F1
#
_entry.id   AF-A0A3P7DRC5-F1
#
_cell.length_a   1.000
_cell.length_b   1.000
_cell.length_c   1.000
_cell.angle_alpha   90.00
_cell.angle_beta   90.00
_cell.angle_gamma   90.00
#
_symmetry.space_group_name_H-M   'P 1'
#
loop_
_entity.id
_entity.type
_entity.pdbx_description
1 polymer ?
#
loop_
_entity_poly.entity_id
_entity_poly.type
_entity_poly.pdbx_seq_one_letter_code
_entity_poly.pdbx_strand_id
1 'polypeptide(L)'
;MVKLLNGHLRDGTWYCILAPVIVLVWFRLLSGLHGTYVSVCYYFVTHTLQPIDFEVGRRGRVIGIDHIKELVDLSISNINKHHSDLFMDVRITMVTGDGRSGYRASAAYIAIHVGAAAPKLPDILVDQLAPGGWMIIPIGKVFSDRHFVQVDKDLNGNVEIEELFDVLFVPLTDRKYQLGHLN
;
A
#
# COMPACT_ATOMS: atom_id res chain seq x y z
N MET A 1 -13.21 17.04 4.23
CA MET A 1 -13.43 15.85 5.10
C MET A 1 -13.29 14.66 4.19
N VAL A 2 -12.09 14.09 4.16
CA VAL A 2 -11.65 13.06 3.23
C VAL A 2 -12.66 11.89 3.25
N LYS A 3 -13.15 11.49 2.07
CA LYS A 3 -14.21 10.47 1.91
C LYS A 3 -13.87 9.11 2.54
N LEU A 4 -12.61 8.88 2.92
CA LEU A 4 -12.15 7.74 3.71
C LEU A 4 -13.03 7.46 4.94
N LEU A 5 -13.61 8.49 5.57
CA LEU A 5 -14.25 8.37 6.89
C LEU A 5 -15.59 7.64 6.92
N ASN A 6 -16.29 7.48 5.80
CA ASN A 6 -17.63 6.86 5.79
C ASN A 6 -17.65 5.44 5.17
N GLY A 7 -16.52 4.93 4.70
CA GLY A 7 -16.44 3.61 4.10
C GLY A 7 -16.25 2.51 5.13
N HIS A 8 -17.32 1.78 5.49
CA HIS A 8 -17.16 0.44 6.07
C HIS A 8 -16.35 -0.42 5.09
N LEU A 9 -15.21 -0.97 5.52
CA LEU A 9 -14.34 -1.79 4.68
C LEU A 9 -15.09 -3.04 4.20
N ARG A 10 -14.87 -3.39 2.92
CA ARG A 10 -15.59 -4.45 2.21
C ARG A 10 -14.65 -5.63 1.94
N ASP A 11 -15.21 -6.83 1.83
CA ASP A 11 -14.47 -7.98 1.27
C ASP A 11 -13.94 -7.58 -0.13
N GLY A 12 -12.62 -7.67 -0.34
CA GLY A 12 -12.00 -7.25 -1.60
C GLY A 12 -10.47 -7.41 -1.62
N THR A 13 -9.87 -7.09 -2.76
CA THR A 13 -8.42 -7.19 -2.96
C THR A 13 -7.74 -5.84 -2.71
N TRP A 14 -6.65 -5.86 -1.95
CA TRP A 14 -5.78 -4.72 -1.67
C TRP A 14 -4.45 -4.87 -2.39
N TYR A 15 -3.82 -3.75 -2.74
CA TYR A 15 -2.51 -3.72 -3.38
C TYR A 15 -1.57 -2.77 -2.65
N CYS A 16 -0.34 -3.21 -2.43
CA CYS A 16 0.64 -2.41 -1.71
C CYS A 16 2.04 -2.50 -2.32
N ILE A 17 2.62 -1.33 -2.63
CA ILE A 17 4.02 -1.19 -3.02
C ILE A 17 4.79 -0.78 -1.77
N LEU A 18 5.57 -1.68 -1.18
CA LEU A 18 6.30 -1.44 0.06
C LEU A 18 7.68 -2.07 -0.01
N ALA A 19 8.67 -1.43 0.62
CA ALA A 19 9.88 -2.09 1.09
C ALA A 19 9.48 -3.16 2.13
N PRO A 20 9.50 -4.45 1.79
CA PRO A 20 8.90 -5.49 2.61
C PRO A 20 9.55 -5.63 4.01
N VAL A 21 10.79 -5.16 4.15
CA VAL A 21 11.55 -5.12 5.43
C VAL A 21 10.83 -4.35 6.54
N ILE A 22 10.08 -3.30 6.18
CA ILE A 22 9.38 -2.44 7.14
C ILE A 22 8.11 -3.10 7.69
N VAL A 23 7.51 -4.03 6.95
CA VAL A 23 6.33 -4.77 7.42
C VAL A 23 6.65 -5.60 8.69
N LEU A 24 7.92 -5.94 8.92
CA LEU A 24 8.28 -7.04 9.82
C LEU A 24 9.20 -6.78 10.98
N VAL A 25 10.00 -5.72 10.95
CA VAL A 25 10.65 -5.26 12.19
C VAL A 25 9.59 -4.97 13.27
N TRP A 26 8.35 -4.67 12.88
CA TRP A 26 7.29 -4.29 13.80
C TRP A 26 6.25 -5.35 14.12
N PHE A 27 6.08 -6.41 13.31
CA PHE A 27 5.19 -7.51 13.66
C PHE A 27 5.67 -8.27 14.92
N ARG A 28 6.98 -8.23 15.22
CA ARG A 28 7.57 -8.77 16.45
C ARG A 28 7.22 -7.95 17.70
N LEU A 29 6.95 -6.66 17.57
CA LEU A 29 6.52 -5.80 18.68
C LEU A 29 5.00 -5.87 18.91
N LEU A 30 4.25 -6.39 17.92
CA LEU A 30 2.79 -6.49 17.94
C LEU A 30 2.22 -7.59 18.83
N SER A 31 3.01 -8.58 19.25
CA SER A 31 2.53 -9.59 20.20
C SER A 31 2.36 -9.05 21.64
N GLY A 32 2.80 -7.81 21.92
CA GLY A 32 2.84 -7.25 23.27
C GLY A 32 1.91 -6.07 23.53
N LEU A 33 1.83 -5.09 22.64
CA LEU A 33 0.95 -3.92 22.77
C LEU A 33 0.72 -3.33 21.37
N HIS A 34 -0.54 -3.05 21.04
CA HIS A 34 -1.06 -2.26 19.91
C HIS A 34 0.01 -1.45 19.14
N GLY A 35 0.59 -2.08 18.11
CA GLY A 35 1.88 -1.71 17.52
C GLY A 35 1.79 -0.94 16.21
N THR A 36 2.56 0.13 16.18
CA THR A 36 2.41 1.33 15.36
C THR A 36 3.10 1.29 14.00
N TYR A 37 2.97 0.25 13.16
CA TYR A 37 3.34 0.43 11.73
C TYR A 37 2.44 -0.24 10.69
N VAL A 38 1.90 -1.43 10.99
CA VAL A 38 0.54 -1.71 10.46
C VAL A 38 -0.34 -0.60 11.00
N SER A 39 -0.21 -0.22 12.28
CA SER A 39 -0.62 1.08 12.84
C SER A 39 0.37 2.23 12.57
N VAL A 40 0.87 2.43 11.35
CA VAL A 40 1.23 3.76 10.79
C VAL A 40 0.69 3.82 9.38
N CYS A 41 0.67 2.72 8.61
CA CYS A 41 -0.32 2.64 7.53
C CYS A 41 -1.76 2.72 8.07
N TYR A 42 -1.99 2.27 9.31
CA TYR A 42 -3.20 2.40 10.09
C TYR A 42 -3.09 3.64 10.98
N TYR A 43 -2.09 3.93 11.83
CA TYR A 43 -2.04 5.19 12.62
C TYR A 43 -1.99 6.49 11.80
N PHE A 44 -1.31 6.53 10.67
CA PHE A 44 -1.36 7.70 9.77
C PHE A 44 -2.71 7.80 9.04
N VAL A 45 -3.42 6.68 8.92
CA VAL A 45 -4.79 6.62 8.38
C VAL A 45 -5.86 6.66 9.49
N THR A 46 -5.51 6.52 10.78
CA THR A 46 -6.43 6.39 11.93
C THR A 46 -6.27 7.46 13.00
N HIS A 47 -5.13 8.15 13.05
CA HIS A 47 -4.88 9.26 13.98
C HIS A 47 -4.73 10.61 13.26
N THR A 48 -4.13 10.67 12.07
CA THR A 48 -4.18 11.88 11.22
C THR A 48 -5.44 11.97 10.37
N LEU A 49 -6.02 10.82 10.03
CA LEU A 49 -7.38 10.68 9.49
C LEU A 49 -8.10 9.78 10.52
N GLN A 50 -9.33 10.03 10.95
CA GLN A 50 -9.99 9.33 12.09
C GLN A 50 -9.99 7.78 12.00
N PRO A 51 -10.19 7.03 13.11
CA PRO A 51 -9.89 5.60 13.19
C PRO A 51 -10.61 4.71 12.17
N ILE A 52 -9.88 4.29 11.14
CA ILE A 52 -10.25 3.26 10.18
C ILE A 52 -9.73 1.90 10.67
N ASP A 53 -10.60 1.06 11.22
CA ASP A 53 -10.32 -0.34 11.51
C ASP A 53 -10.01 -1.13 10.22
N PHE A 54 -8.75 -1.17 9.80
CA PHE A 54 -8.21 -2.02 8.73
C PHE A 54 -8.22 -3.51 9.12
N GLU A 55 -9.41 -4.08 9.25
CA GLU A 55 -9.57 -5.50 8.96
C GLU A 55 -9.78 -5.64 7.46
N VAL A 56 -8.82 -6.28 6.79
CA VAL A 56 -9.12 -6.97 5.54
C VAL A 56 -10.26 -7.92 5.91
N GLY A 57 -11.47 -7.68 5.39
CA GLY A 57 -12.67 -8.44 5.78
C GLY A 57 -12.39 -9.95 5.76
N ARG A 58 -13.24 -10.78 6.40
CA ARG A 58 -12.95 -12.23 6.56
C ARG A 58 -12.54 -12.96 5.27
N ARG A 59 -12.86 -12.41 4.08
CA ARG A 59 -12.45 -12.95 2.76
C ARG A 59 -11.54 -12.04 1.93
N GLY A 60 -11.11 -10.91 2.46
CA GLY A 60 -10.26 -9.98 1.74
C GLY A 60 -8.86 -10.55 1.50
N ARG A 61 -8.18 -10.00 0.49
CA ARG A 61 -6.84 -10.43 0.07
C ARG A 61 -5.93 -9.23 -0.08
N VAL A 62 -4.64 -9.42 0.18
CA VAL A 62 -3.60 -8.39 0.06
C VAL A 62 -2.52 -8.88 -0.90
N ILE A 63 -2.20 -8.04 -1.87
CA ILE A 63 -1.09 -8.23 -2.79
C ILE A 63 0.02 -7.25 -2.40
N GLY A 64 1.11 -7.77 -1.85
CA GLY A 64 2.34 -7.01 -1.64
C GLY A 64 3.28 -7.19 -2.81
N ILE A 65 3.90 -6.11 -3.29
CA ILE A 65 4.88 -6.16 -4.37
C ILE A 65 6.14 -5.35 -4.01
N ASP A 66 7.29 -5.88 -4.41
CA ASP A 66 8.56 -5.16 -4.39
C ASP A 66 9.45 -5.67 -5.53
N HIS A 67 10.36 -4.83 -6.02
CA HIS A 67 11.22 -5.19 -7.15
C HIS A 67 12.49 -5.98 -6.71
N ILE A 68 12.78 -6.01 -5.41
CA ILE A 68 13.90 -6.76 -4.81
C ILE A 68 13.38 -8.08 -4.27
N LYS A 69 13.76 -9.17 -4.93
CA LYS A 69 13.37 -10.54 -4.54
C LYS A 69 13.75 -10.85 -3.10
N GLU A 70 14.93 -10.43 -2.68
CA GLU A 70 15.47 -10.65 -1.36
C GLU A 70 14.59 -10.01 -0.28
N LEU A 71 14.00 -8.85 -0.58
CA LEU A 71 13.06 -8.24 0.35
C LEU A 71 11.71 -8.97 0.34
N VAL A 72 11.22 -9.40 -0.83
CA VAL A 72 9.98 -10.20 -0.93
C VAL A 72 10.11 -11.49 -0.12
N ASP A 73 11.21 -12.22 -0.30
CA ASP A 73 11.51 -13.46 0.41
C ASP A 73 11.64 -13.22 1.92
N LEU A 74 12.32 -12.13 2.30
CA LEU A 74 12.40 -11.71 3.70
C LEU A 74 11.02 -11.44 4.27
N SER A 75 10.13 -10.81 3.51
CA SER A 75 8.75 -10.60 3.93
C SER A 75 7.96 -11.87 4.12
N ILE A 76 8.07 -12.82 3.19
CA ILE A 76 7.42 -14.12 3.29
C ILE A 76 7.91 -14.86 4.53
N SER A 77 9.24 -14.95 4.71
CA SER A 77 9.86 -15.60 5.88
C SER A 77 9.35 -15.01 7.17
N ASN A 78 9.30 -13.70 7.24
CA ASN A 78 8.96 -12.99 8.44
C ASN A 78 7.44 -13.05 8.73
N ILE A 79 6.54 -12.99 7.73
CA ILE A 79 5.10 -13.21 7.91
C ILE A 79 4.85 -14.64 8.41
N ASN A 80 5.54 -15.64 7.83
CA ASN A 80 5.42 -17.04 8.23
C ASN A 80 5.84 -17.30 9.69
N LYS A 81 6.66 -16.44 10.31
CA LYS A 81 7.04 -16.60 11.73
C LYS A 81 5.85 -16.50 12.69
N HIS A 82 4.82 -15.75 12.31
CA HIS A 82 3.71 -15.43 13.22
C HIS A 82 2.32 -15.62 12.58
N HIS A 83 2.23 -15.61 11.25
CA HIS A 83 0.97 -15.58 10.49
C HIS A 83 1.03 -16.41 9.21
N SER A 84 1.53 -17.66 9.31
CA SER A 84 1.57 -18.58 8.17
C SER A 84 0.17 -18.94 7.65
N ASP A 85 -0.86 -18.84 8.50
CA ASP A 85 -2.28 -18.99 8.14
C ASP A 85 -2.70 -18.02 7.03
N LEU A 86 -2.15 -16.80 7.02
CA LEU A 86 -2.46 -15.80 5.99
C LEU A 86 -2.05 -16.24 4.57
N PHE A 87 -1.01 -17.05 4.45
CA PHE A 87 -0.62 -17.63 3.15
C PHE A 87 -1.42 -18.89 2.83
N MET A 88 -1.71 -19.73 3.83
CA MET A 88 -2.53 -20.93 3.65
C MET A 88 -3.95 -20.58 3.18
N ASP A 89 -4.54 -19.54 3.76
CA ASP A 89 -5.85 -19.03 3.40
C ASP A 89 -5.83 -18.18 2.12
N VAL A 90 -4.66 -18.02 1.48
CA VAL A 90 -4.45 -17.16 0.29
C VAL A 90 -4.92 -15.71 0.54
N ARG A 91 -4.84 -15.24 1.81
CA ARG A 91 -5.15 -13.87 2.20
C ARG A 91 -4.02 -12.92 1.85
N ILE A 92 -2.78 -13.40 1.80
CA ILE A 92 -1.62 -12.59 1.38
C ILE A 92 -0.93 -13.27 0.21
N THR A 93 -0.58 -12.48 -0.80
CA THR A 93 0.33 -12.86 -1.88
C THR A 93 1.44 -11.83 -1.97
N MET A 94 2.68 -12.29 -1.93
CA MET A 94 3.87 -11.45 -2.09
C MET A 94 4.48 -11.71 -3.46
N VAL A 95 4.72 -10.66 -4.24
CA VAL A 95 5.16 -10.74 -5.64
C VAL A 95 6.48 -9.97 -5.80
N THR A 96 7.43 -10.56 -6.51
CA THR A 96 8.59 -9.81 -7.03
C THR A 96 8.23 -9.21 -8.38
N GLY A 97 8.27 -7.87 -8.49
CA GLY A 97 7.96 -7.17 -9.73
C GLY A 97 8.02 -5.65 -9.59
N ASP A 98 7.81 -4.95 -10.70
CA ASP A 98 7.75 -3.49 -10.69
C ASP A 98 6.37 -3.01 -10.23
N GLY A 99 6.28 -2.53 -9.00
CA GLY A 99 5.04 -2.04 -8.42
C GLY A 99 4.37 -0.91 -9.21
N ARG A 100 5.14 -0.14 -10.00
CA ARG A 100 4.58 0.92 -10.85
C ARG A 100 3.63 0.38 -11.93
N SER A 101 3.78 -0.90 -12.28
CA SER A 101 2.96 -1.59 -13.27
C SER A 101 1.69 -2.21 -12.66
N GLY A 102 1.48 -2.10 -11.35
CA GLY A 102 0.42 -2.83 -10.68
C GLY A 102 0.64 -4.35 -10.68
N TYR A 103 -0.39 -5.12 -10.34
CA TYR A 103 -0.39 -6.58 -10.51
C TYR A 103 -1.73 -7.04 -11.08
N ARG A 104 -1.91 -6.79 -12.39
CA ARG A 104 -3.18 -6.96 -13.11
C ARG A 104 -3.88 -8.32 -12.89
N ALA A 105 -3.12 -9.39 -12.63
CA ALA A 105 -3.67 -10.72 -12.36
C ALA A 105 -4.60 -10.79 -11.12
N SER A 106 -4.46 -9.86 -10.17
CA SER A 106 -5.33 -9.75 -8.98
C SER A 106 -6.19 -8.49 -8.95
N ALA A 107 -6.11 -7.66 -9.99
CA ALA A 107 -6.99 -6.49 -10.13
C ALA A 107 -8.45 -6.95 -10.37
N ALA A 108 -9.46 -6.16 -10.02
CA ALA A 108 -9.39 -4.78 -9.52
C ALA A 108 -9.24 -4.68 -7.98
N TYR A 109 -8.66 -3.58 -7.51
CA TYR A 109 -8.35 -3.34 -6.10
C TYR A 109 -9.32 -2.37 -5.45
N ILE A 110 -9.88 -2.77 -4.30
CA ILE A 110 -10.71 -1.86 -3.50
C ILE A 110 -9.84 -0.79 -2.83
N ALA A 111 -8.57 -1.08 -2.60
CA ALA A 111 -7.63 -0.04 -2.28
C ALA A 111 -6.17 -0.33 -2.60
N ILE A 112 -5.45 0.75 -2.86
CA ILE A 112 -4.05 0.76 -3.23
C ILE A 112 -3.28 1.67 -2.28
N HIS A 113 -2.19 1.19 -1.71
CA HIS A 113 -1.24 2.01 -0.95
C HIS A 113 0.14 1.96 -1.61
N VAL A 114 0.70 3.13 -1.89
CA VAL A 114 2.05 3.24 -2.45
C VAL A 114 2.99 3.85 -1.41
N GLY A 115 3.94 3.06 -0.92
CA GLY A 115 4.88 3.44 0.14
C GLY A 115 6.11 4.23 -0.34
N ALA A 116 6.09 4.81 -1.54
CA ALA A 116 7.17 5.64 -2.08
C ALA A 116 6.60 6.75 -2.97
N ALA A 117 7.30 7.89 -3.05
CA ALA A 117 6.79 9.06 -3.76
C ALA A 117 6.90 8.90 -5.27
N ALA A 118 5.77 8.86 -5.97
CA ALA A 118 5.75 8.88 -7.43
C ALA A 118 5.92 10.31 -7.95
N PRO A 119 6.61 10.51 -9.10
CA PRO A 119 6.78 11.84 -9.68
C PRO A 119 5.47 12.43 -10.24
N LYS A 120 4.48 11.58 -10.52
CA LYS A 120 3.11 11.91 -10.94
C LYS A 120 2.19 10.74 -10.59
N LEU A 121 0.89 10.99 -10.65
CA LEU A 121 -0.11 9.95 -10.45
C LEU A 121 0.05 8.82 -11.50
N PRO A 122 0.21 7.54 -11.10
CA PRO A 122 0.37 6.44 -12.06
C PRO A 122 -0.98 5.99 -12.63
N ASP A 123 -1.24 6.30 -13.90
CA ASP A 123 -2.49 5.91 -14.61
C ASP A 123 -2.75 4.40 -14.52
N ILE A 124 -1.70 3.58 -14.62
CA ILE A 124 -1.78 2.11 -14.52
C ILE A 124 -2.36 1.65 -13.17
N LEU A 125 -2.06 2.35 -12.08
CA LEU A 125 -2.59 2.02 -10.76
C LEU A 125 -4.02 2.53 -10.61
N VAL A 126 -4.31 3.72 -11.13
CA VAL A 126 -5.67 4.27 -11.19
C VAL A 126 -6.58 3.31 -11.96
N ASP A 127 -6.15 2.78 -13.10
CA ASP A 127 -6.90 1.81 -13.91
C ASP A 127 -7.20 0.51 -13.14
N GLN A 128 -6.30 0.10 -12.25
CA GLN A 128 -6.44 -1.12 -11.46
C GLN A 128 -7.31 -0.95 -10.20
N LEU A 129 -7.75 0.27 -9.87
CA LEU A 129 -8.78 0.48 -8.84
C LEU A 129 -10.13 -0.10 -9.28
N ALA A 130 -10.81 -0.78 -8.35
CA ALA A 130 -12.20 -1.20 -8.50
C ALA A 130 -13.13 0.02 -8.49
N PRO A 131 -14.34 -0.07 -9.08
CA PRO A 131 -15.39 0.92 -8.85
C PRO A 131 -15.69 1.03 -7.35
N GLY A 132 -15.67 2.25 -6.81
CA GLY A 132 -15.76 2.51 -5.36
C GLY A 132 -14.47 2.26 -4.58
N GLY A 133 -13.35 1.99 -5.26
CA GLY A 133 -12.04 1.82 -4.64
C GLY A 133 -11.25 3.11 -4.52
N TRP A 134 -10.23 3.11 -3.68
CA TRP A 134 -9.42 4.30 -3.40
C TRP A 134 -7.91 4.01 -3.39
N MET A 135 -7.10 5.03 -3.63
CA MET A 135 -5.65 4.93 -3.54
C MET A 135 -5.10 6.06 -2.68
N ILE A 136 -4.09 5.72 -1.90
CA ILE A 136 -3.27 6.67 -1.18
C ILE A 136 -1.83 6.55 -1.67
N ILE A 137 -1.28 7.68 -2.12
CA ILE A 137 0.04 7.74 -2.76
C ILE A 137 0.72 9.09 -2.47
N PRO A 138 1.98 9.10 -2.01
CA PRO A 138 2.78 10.31 -2.02
C PRO A 138 3.13 10.70 -3.47
N ILE A 139 2.88 11.95 -3.84
CA ILE A 139 3.20 12.51 -5.16
C ILE A 139 4.10 13.74 -4.99
N GLY A 140 5.16 13.81 -5.79
CA GLY A 140 5.99 15.01 -5.92
C GLY A 140 7.38 14.72 -6.50
N LYS A 141 8.02 15.76 -7.03
CA LYS A 141 9.35 15.64 -7.64
C LYS A 141 10.42 15.48 -6.55
N VAL A 142 11.58 14.98 -6.96
CA VAL A 142 12.74 14.95 -6.07
C VAL A 142 13.16 16.39 -5.77
N PHE A 143 13.32 16.74 -4.48
CA PHE A 143 13.64 18.08 -3.99
C PHE A 143 12.54 19.15 -4.13
N SER A 144 11.30 18.76 -4.45
CA SER A 144 10.13 19.63 -4.30
C SER A 144 9.27 19.18 -3.12
N ASP A 145 8.25 19.97 -2.81
CA ASP A 145 7.16 19.55 -1.93
C ASP A 145 6.54 18.26 -2.49
N ARG A 146 6.21 17.35 -1.57
CA ARG A 146 5.53 16.08 -1.86
C ARG A 146 4.29 16.03 -1.00
N HIS A 147 3.15 15.80 -1.64
CA HIS A 147 1.86 15.74 -0.98
C HIS A 147 1.39 14.29 -0.91
N PHE A 148 0.71 13.95 0.18
CA PHE A 148 -0.06 12.73 0.27
C PHE A 148 -1.35 12.93 -0.51
N VAL A 149 -1.53 12.17 -1.58
CA VAL A 149 -2.67 12.30 -2.49
C VAL A 149 -3.62 11.14 -2.28
N GLN A 150 -4.89 11.47 -2.10
CA GLN A 150 -6.00 10.52 -2.18
C GLN A 150 -6.60 10.54 -3.57
N VAL A 151 -6.88 9.34 -4.07
CA VAL A 151 -7.60 9.12 -5.32
C VAL A 151 -8.80 8.24 -5.04
N ASP A 152 -10.00 8.74 -5.32
CA ASP A 152 -11.24 7.98 -5.19
C ASP A 152 -11.78 7.68 -6.59
N LYS A 153 -12.07 6.41 -6.88
CA LYS A 153 -12.81 6.01 -8.08
C LYS A 153 -14.25 5.73 -7.69
N ASP A 154 -15.19 6.52 -8.21
CA ASP A 154 -16.61 6.30 -7.94
C ASP A 154 -17.15 5.01 -8.60
N LEU A 155 -18.42 4.68 -8.36
CA LEU A 155 -19.05 3.49 -8.95
C LEU A 155 -19.24 3.57 -10.49
N ASN A 156 -19.17 4.78 -11.05
CA ASN A 156 -19.29 5.04 -12.49
C ASN A 156 -17.92 5.09 -13.19
N GLY A 157 -16.81 4.98 -12.43
CA GLY A 157 -15.45 5.05 -12.94
C GLY A 157 -14.86 6.47 -13.00
N ASN A 158 -15.56 7.50 -12.53
CA ASN A 158 -15.00 8.84 -12.42
C ASN A 158 -13.97 8.89 -11.30
N VAL A 159 -12.89 9.63 -11.53
CA VAL A 159 -11.77 9.72 -10.60
C VAL A 159 -11.73 11.12 -9.98
N GLU A 160 -11.79 11.18 -8.67
CA GLU A 160 -11.56 12.38 -7.88
C GLU A 160 -10.18 12.30 -7.20
N ILE A 161 -9.47 13.42 -7.15
CA ILE A 161 -8.11 13.51 -6.60
C ILE A 161 -8.10 14.65 -5.57
N GLU A 162 -7.64 14.35 -4.35
CA GLU A 162 -7.52 15.31 -3.25
C GLU A 162 -6.08 15.30 -2.71
N GLU A 163 -5.45 16.47 -2.63
CA GLU A 163 -4.19 16.66 -1.91
C GLU A 163 -4.47 16.83 -0.43
N LEU A 164 -3.87 15.99 0.42
CA LEU A 164 -4.18 15.95 1.85
C LEU A 164 -3.23 16.84 2.67
N PHE A 165 -1.92 16.54 2.65
CA PHE A 165 -0.89 17.24 3.43
C PHE A 165 0.51 16.85 2.95
N ASP A 166 1.53 17.59 3.41
CA ASP A 166 2.94 17.39 3.03
C ASP A 166 3.57 16.18 3.71
N VAL A 167 4.44 15.46 2.99
CA VAL A 167 5.09 14.23 3.48
C VAL A 167 6.54 14.10 3.00
N LEU A 168 7.32 13.31 3.74
CA LEU A 168 8.69 12.94 3.36
C LEU A 168 8.75 11.44 3.04
N PHE A 169 8.92 11.11 1.76
CA PHE A 169 9.07 9.74 1.27
C PHE A 169 10.28 9.63 0.36
N VAL A 170 10.87 8.44 0.32
CA VAL A 170 11.85 8.09 -0.72
C VAL A 170 11.19 8.09 -2.09
N PRO A 171 11.90 8.45 -3.18
CA PRO A 171 11.34 8.40 -4.53
C PRO A 171 10.97 6.96 -4.92
N LEU A 172 9.86 6.81 -5.64
CA LEU A 172 9.45 5.57 -6.28
C LEU A 172 10.32 5.36 -7.54
N THR A 173 11.31 4.49 -7.44
CA THR A 173 12.31 4.28 -8.49
C THR A 173 12.24 2.89 -9.13
N ASP A 174 13.09 2.64 -10.12
CA ASP A 174 13.32 1.29 -10.61
C ASP A 174 14.29 0.51 -9.69
N ARG A 175 14.41 -0.79 -9.99
CA ARG A 175 15.30 -1.72 -9.28
C ARG A 175 16.77 -1.31 -9.34
N LYS A 176 17.22 -0.75 -10.46
CA LYS A 176 18.63 -0.41 -10.67
C LYS A 176 19.04 0.73 -9.76
N TYR A 177 18.20 1.76 -9.68
CA TYR A 177 18.39 2.90 -8.79
C TYR A 177 18.39 2.47 -7.32
N GLN A 178 17.43 1.63 -6.89
CA GLN A 178 17.36 1.18 -5.49
C GLN A 178 18.59 0.35 -5.07
N LEU A 179 19.17 -0.42 -5.98
CA LEU A 179 20.41 -1.17 -5.74
C LEU A 179 21.69 -0.32 -5.84
N GLY A 180 21.58 1.01 -5.93
CA GLY A 180 22.73 1.91 -5.98
C GLY A 180 23.55 1.82 -7.28
N HIS A 181 23.01 1.20 -8.33
CA HIS A 181 23.68 1.13 -9.63
C HIS A 181 23.37 2.42 -10.42
N LEU A 182 23.96 3.53 -9.98
CA LEU A 182 23.92 4.79 -10.72
C LEU A 182 24.73 4.60 -12.02
N ASN A 183 24.10 4.88 -13.17
CA ASN A 183 24.84 5.09 -14.42
C ASN A 183 25.54 6.44 -14.38
#